data_AF-A0A7S4B4I1-F1
#
_entry.id   AF-A0A7S4B4I1-F1
#
_cell.length_a   1.000
_cell.length_b   1.000
_cell.length_c   1.000
_cell.angle_alpha   90.00
_cell.angle_beta   90.00
_cell.angle_gamma   90.00
#
_symmetry.space_group_name_H-M   'P 1'
#
loop_
_entity.id
_entity.type
_entity.pdbx_description
1 polymer ?
#
loop_
_entity_poly.entity_id
_entity_poly.type
_entity_poly.pdbx_seq_one_letter_code
_entity_poly.pdbx_strand_id
1 'polypeptide(L)'
;MEGRFVPEGYFGLEPAYRNFFESVPSVQLHHRILALSTLTAVTAFWVFAQRVPLPPTLRRATDVLLLGAAGQVTLGVATLLNAVPVWLGSAHQAGALTLFSIMLFTLHATRVPSSAVATARMSAARMHKVALAHA
;
A
#
# COMPACT_ATOMS: atom_id res chain seq x y z
N MET A 1 12.24 5.87 20.20
CA MET A 1 12.36 4.51 20.73
C MET A 1 13.62 4.31 21.56
N GLU A 2 14.67 5.15 21.48
CA GLU A 2 15.84 5.04 22.39
C GLU A 2 16.41 3.61 22.54
N GLY A 3 16.35 2.80 21.48
CA GLY A 3 16.78 1.39 21.50
C GLY A 3 15.82 0.38 22.15
N ARG A 4 14.69 0.81 22.72
CA ARG A 4 13.70 -0.06 23.36
C ARG A 4 12.59 -0.49 22.39
N PHE A 5 12.11 -1.72 22.57
CA PHE A 5 10.97 -2.24 21.81
C PHE A 5 9.65 -1.59 22.26
N VAL A 6 9.45 -1.46 23.57
CA VAL A 6 8.35 -0.66 24.16
C VAL A 6 8.93 0.67 24.61
N PRO A 7 8.47 1.81 24.07
CA PRO A 7 8.98 3.12 24.45
C PRO A 7 8.54 3.52 25.86
N GLU A 8 9.33 4.37 26.51
CA GLU A 8 8.95 4.97 27.79
C GLU A 8 7.68 5.83 27.64
N GLY A 9 6.85 5.85 28.68
CA GLY A 9 5.57 6.55 28.67
C GLY A 9 4.46 5.86 27.86
N TYR A 10 4.70 4.66 27.32
CA TYR A 10 3.68 3.91 26.57
C TYR A 10 2.41 3.69 27.42
N PHE A 11 2.56 3.35 28.70
CA PHE A 11 1.47 3.08 29.66
C PHE A 11 1.17 4.26 30.60
N GLY A 12 1.44 5.50 30.18
CA GLY A 12 1.35 6.69 31.04
C GLY A 12 -0.05 7.33 31.17
N LEU A 13 -1.04 6.90 30.40
CA LEU A 13 -2.40 7.45 30.39
C LEU A 13 -3.39 6.54 31.14
N GLU A 14 -4.39 7.15 31.75
CA GLU A 14 -5.58 6.47 32.27
C GLU A 14 -6.85 6.96 31.54
N PRO A 15 -7.85 6.09 31.30
CA PRO A 15 -7.84 4.63 31.49
C PRO A 15 -6.86 3.89 30.56
N ALA A 16 -6.36 2.73 31.00
CA ALA A 16 -5.30 1.96 30.34
C ALA A 16 -5.46 1.73 28.82
N TYR A 17 -6.68 1.65 28.27
CA TYR A 17 -6.90 1.46 26.83
C TYR A 17 -6.45 2.65 25.98
N ARG A 18 -6.41 3.87 26.54
CA ARG A 18 -5.97 5.09 25.82
C ARG A 18 -4.50 5.03 25.44
N ASN A 19 -3.70 4.29 26.20
CA ASN A 19 -2.29 4.07 25.91
C ASN A 19 -2.03 3.43 24.55
N PHE A 20 -2.98 2.67 24.00
CA PHE A 20 -2.80 2.04 22.69
C PHE A 20 -3.03 3.00 21.51
N PHE A 21 -3.68 4.16 21.72
CA PHE A 21 -4.11 5.03 20.62
C PHE A 21 -3.73 6.50 20.79
N GLU A 22 -3.58 6.97 22.02
CA GLU A 22 -3.48 8.39 22.32
C GLU A 22 -2.13 8.79 22.92
N SER A 23 -1.37 7.83 23.48
CA SER A 23 -0.04 8.14 23.99
C SER A 23 0.91 8.41 22.82
N VAL A 24 1.64 9.52 22.87
CA VAL A 24 2.63 9.88 21.83
C VAL A 24 3.60 8.72 21.53
N PRO A 25 4.11 7.99 22.54
CA PRO A 25 4.98 6.84 22.30
C PRO A 25 4.31 5.69 21.53
N SER A 26 3.03 5.38 21.82
CA SER A 26 2.32 4.30 21.12
C SER A 26 1.97 4.67 19.70
N VAL A 27 1.50 5.89 19.46
CA VAL A 27 1.23 6.41 18.11
C VAL A 27 2.49 6.33 17.25
N GLN A 28 3.65 6.74 17.79
CA GLN A 28 4.92 6.63 17.07
C GLN A 28 5.35 5.18 16.82
N LEU A 29 5.14 4.27 17.78
CA LEU A 29 5.44 2.84 17.59
C LEU A 29 4.59 2.24 16.48
N HIS A 30 3.27 2.39 16.60
CA HIS A 30 2.31 1.84 15.66
C HIS A 30 2.53 2.41 14.26
N HIS A 31 2.74 3.72 14.14
CA HIS A 31 3.04 4.33 12.86
C HIS A 31 4.34 3.80 12.23
N ARG A 32 5.41 3.60 13.00
CA ARG A 32 6.66 3.01 12.49
C ARG A 32 6.45 1.58 11.99
N ILE A 33 5.73 0.75 12.74
CA ILE A 33 5.40 -0.62 12.34
C ILE A 33 4.57 -0.62 11.05
N LEU A 34 3.55 0.25 10.96
CA LEU A 34 2.74 0.40 9.76
C LEU A 34 3.57 0.89 8.56
N ALA A 35 4.47 1.86 8.75
CA ALA A 35 5.32 2.37 7.68
C ALA A 35 6.26 1.29 7.14
N LEU A 36 6.95 0.54 8.02
CA LEU A 36 7.89 -0.51 7.62
C LEU A 36 7.17 -1.72 6.98
N SER A 37 6.05 -2.16 7.56
CA SER A 37 5.25 -3.24 6.97
C SER A 37 4.68 -2.83 5.60
N THR A 38 4.20 -1.59 5.45
CA THR A 38 3.72 -1.06 4.16
C THR A 38 4.83 -1.02 3.13
N LEU A 39 5.99 -0.45 3.47
CA LEU A 39 7.13 -0.40 2.54
C LEU A 39 7.57 -1.80 2.12
N THR A 40 7.63 -2.74 3.07
CA THR A 40 7.98 -4.14 2.80
C THR A 40 6.95 -4.79 1.88
N ALA A 41 5.65 -4.63 2.16
CA ALA A 41 4.58 -5.19 1.36
C ALA A 41 4.56 -4.61 -0.07
N VAL A 42 4.71 -3.29 -0.22
CA VAL A 42 4.79 -2.62 -1.52
C VAL A 42 6.02 -3.08 -2.29
N THR A 43 7.18 -3.21 -1.63
CA THR A 43 8.41 -3.71 -2.26
C THR A 43 8.24 -5.16 -2.72
N ALA A 44 7.70 -6.03 -1.87
CA ALA A 44 7.44 -7.42 -2.23
C ALA A 44 6.45 -7.52 -3.40
N PHE A 45 5.37 -6.71 -3.38
CA PHE A 45 4.42 -6.62 -4.47
C PHE A 45 5.06 -6.13 -5.76
N TRP A 46 5.90 -5.10 -5.71
CA TRP A 46 6.63 -4.60 -6.86
C TRP A 46 7.57 -5.66 -7.45
N VAL A 47 8.36 -6.35 -6.61
CA VAL A 47 9.24 -7.44 -7.04
C VAL A 47 8.44 -8.57 -7.70
N PHE A 48 7.28 -8.93 -7.14
CA PHE A 48 6.37 -9.90 -7.76
C PHE A 48 5.84 -9.40 -9.10
N ALA A 49 5.40 -8.13 -9.16
CA ALA A 49 4.90 -7.50 -10.37
C ALA A 49 5.91 -7.56 -11.51
N GLN A 50 7.21 -7.36 -11.24
CA GLN A 50 8.28 -7.45 -12.25
C GLN A 50 8.40 -8.84 -12.89
N ARG A 51 7.92 -9.90 -12.22
CA ARG A 51 7.96 -11.28 -12.73
C ARG A 51 6.72 -11.69 -13.53
N VAL A 52 5.70 -10.85 -13.60
CA VAL A 52 4.46 -11.14 -14.33
C VAL A 52 4.26 -10.20 -15.51
N PRO A 53 3.64 -10.68 -16.61
CA PRO A 53 3.33 -9.83 -17.76
C PRO A 53 2.22 -8.85 -17.36
N LEU A 54 2.56 -7.55 -17.29
CA LEU A 54 1.62 -6.48 -16.99
C LEU A 54 1.50 -5.53 -18.18
N PRO A 55 0.29 -4.99 -18.44
CA PRO A 55 0.11 -3.83 -19.31
C PRO A 55 1.02 -2.67 -18.88
N PRO A 56 1.52 -1.83 -19.81
CA PRO A 56 2.43 -0.72 -19.50
C PRO A 56 1.89 0.25 -18.43
N THR A 57 0.58 0.47 -18.38
CA THR A 57 -0.07 1.30 -17.36
C THR A 57 0.05 0.70 -15.97
N LEU A 58 -0.16 -0.62 -15.83
CA LEU A 58 -0.03 -1.32 -14.56
C LEU A 58 1.43 -1.38 -14.10
N ARG A 59 2.37 -1.63 -15.02
CA ARG A 59 3.82 -1.56 -14.73
C ARG A 59 4.19 -0.22 -14.09
N ARG A 60 3.85 0.89 -14.76
CA ARG A 60 4.09 2.24 -14.25
C ARG A 60 3.40 2.50 -12.91
N ALA A 61 2.16 2.02 -12.74
CA ALA A 61 1.44 2.16 -11.48
C ALA A 61 2.19 1.48 -10.31
N THR A 62 2.73 0.27 -10.53
CA THR A 62 3.54 -0.43 -9.52
C THR A 62 4.87 0.28 -9.22
N ASP A 63 5.53 0.84 -10.23
CA ASP A 63 6.78 1.59 -10.03
C ASP A 63 6.52 2.88 -9.23
N VAL A 64 5.47 3.62 -9.59
CA VAL A 64 5.06 4.84 -8.87
C VAL A 64 4.62 4.52 -7.45
N LEU A 65 3.96 3.38 -7.21
CA LEU A 65 3.58 2.95 -5.86
C LEU A 65 4.82 2.72 -4.99
N LEU A 66 5.86 2.06 -5.51
CA LEU A 66 7.13 1.85 -4.79
C LEU A 66 7.84 3.17 -4.50
N LEU A 67 7.99 4.04 -5.51
CA LEU A 67 8.62 5.35 -5.35
C LEU A 67 7.86 6.23 -4.35
N GLY A 68 6.53 6.22 -4.42
CA GLY A 68 5.67 6.93 -3.48
C GLY A 68 5.84 6.43 -2.04
N ALA A 69 5.91 5.11 -1.83
CA ALA A 69 6.12 4.54 -0.50
C ALA A 69 7.50 4.90 0.08
N ALA A 70 8.57 4.80 -0.73
CA ALA A 70 9.92 5.18 -0.31
C ALA A 70 10.03 6.69 -0.03
N GLY A 71 9.44 7.51 -0.90
CA GLY A 71 9.33 8.96 -0.71
C GLY A 71 8.58 9.30 0.56
N GLN A 72 7.52 8.56 0.90
CA GLN A 72 6.72 8.83 2.08
C GLN A 72 7.44 8.48 3.39
N VAL A 73 8.20 7.38 3.41
CA VAL A 73 9.08 7.07 4.54
C VAL A 73 10.14 8.15 4.71
N THR A 74 10.76 8.59 3.60
CA THR A 74 11.76 9.67 3.63
C THR A 74 11.18 10.98 4.18
N LEU A 75 9.99 11.38 3.71
CA LEU A 75 9.28 12.57 4.18
C LEU A 75 8.87 12.46 5.66
N GLY A 76 8.46 11.26 6.11
CA GLY A 76 8.16 11.00 7.53
C GLY A 76 9.40 11.16 8.42
N VAL A 77 10.55 10.62 7.99
CA VAL A 77 11.84 10.82 8.69
C VAL A 77 12.23 12.30 8.71
N ALA A 78 12.11 13.00 7.57
CA ALA A 78 12.39 14.44 7.48
C ALA A 78 11.48 15.24 8.43
N THR A 79 10.21 14.86 8.56
CA THR A 79 9.27 15.50 9.49
C THR A 79 9.75 15.37 10.94
N LEU A 80 10.22 14.19 11.36
CA LEU A 80 10.77 13.97 12.70
C LEU A 80 12.07 14.75 12.94
N LEU A 81 13.00 14.74 11.97
CA LEU A 81 14.28 15.44 12.08
C LEU A 81 14.11 16.96 12.21
N ASN A 82 13.02 17.51 11.67
CA ASN A 82 12.71 18.94 11.72
C ASN A 82 11.74 19.30 12.85
N ALA A 83 11.51 18.41 13.83
CA ALA A 83 10.59 18.61 14.95
C ALA A 83 9.12 18.87 14.55
N VAL A 84 8.66 18.19 13.49
CA VAL A 84 7.26 18.14 13.04
C VAL A 84 6.66 19.53 12.73
N PRO A 85 7.28 20.33 11.84
CA PRO A 85 6.69 21.60 11.45
C PRO A 85 5.41 21.33 10.64
N VAL A 86 4.40 22.18 10.82
CA VAL A 86 3.04 21.97 10.28
C VAL A 86 3.06 21.67 8.78
N TRP A 87 3.87 22.38 8.00
CA TRP A 87 3.92 22.19 6.55
C TRP A 87 4.50 20.83 6.14
N LEU A 88 5.53 20.30 6.83
CA LEU A 88 6.03 18.95 6.58
C LEU A 88 5.02 17.89 7.03
N GLY A 89 4.40 18.10 8.19
CA GLY A 89 3.34 17.21 8.68
C GLY A 89 2.17 17.12 7.69
N SER A 90 1.69 18.27 7.19
CA SER A 90 0.64 18.32 6.17
C SER A 90 1.07 17.70 4.85
N ALA A 91 2.31 17.93 4.40
CA ALA A 91 2.85 17.28 3.21
C ALA A 91 2.91 15.74 3.36
N HIS A 92 3.33 15.25 4.54
CA HIS A 92 3.36 13.83 4.86
C HIS A 92 1.95 13.22 4.81
N GLN A 93 0.95 13.88 5.42
CA GLN A 93 -0.45 13.44 5.38
C GLN A 93 -1.02 13.44 3.96
N ALA A 94 -0.81 14.53 3.21
CA ALA A 94 -1.27 14.63 1.83
C ALA A 94 -0.64 13.54 0.95
N GLY A 95 0.66 13.31 1.09
CA GLY A 95 1.32 12.25 0.33
C GLY A 95 0.87 10.84 0.75
N ALA A 96 0.46 10.62 2.00
CA ALA A 96 -0.11 9.35 2.43
C ALA A 96 -1.46 9.07 1.73
N LEU A 97 -2.30 10.11 1.57
CA LEU A 97 -3.54 10.04 0.79
C LEU A 97 -3.27 9.80 -0.71
N THR A 98 -2.23 10.45 -1.26
CA THR A 98 -1.80 10.21 -2.64
C THR A 98 -1.35 8.76 -2.83
N LEU A 99 -0.51 8.24 -1.92
CA LEU A 99 -0.06 6.85 -1.95
C LEU A 99 -1.22 5.86 -1.88
N PHE A 100 -2.18 6.12 -0.97
CA PHE A 100 -3.40 5.32 -0.86
C PHE A 100 -4.23 5.35 -2.15
N SER A 101 -4.37 6.50 -2.78
CA SER A 101 -5.08 6.65 -4.06
C SER A 101 -4.39 5.87 -5.19
N ILE A 102 -3.05 5.90 -5.27
CA ILE A 102 -2.28 5.11 -6.25
C ILE A 102 -2.49 3.61 -6.01
N MET A 103 -2.53 3.16 -4.76
CA MET A 103 -2.81 1.78 -4.41
C MET A 103 -4.22 1.36 -4.84
N LEU A 104 -5.23 2.19 -4.58
CA LEU A 104 -6.60 1.94 -5.03
C LEU A 104 -6.70 1.87 -6.55
N PHE A 105 -6.05 2.80 -7.25
CA PHE A 105 -5.98 2.78 -8.71
C PHE A 105 -5.34 1.48 -9.22
N THR A 106 -4.20 1.09 -8.65
CA THR A 106 -3.49 -0.15 -9.01
C THR A 106 -4.37 -1.37 -8.77
N LEU A 107 -5.02 -1.44 -7.61
CA LEU A 107 -5.96 -2.52 -7.27
C LEU A 107 -7.11 -2.58 -8.28
N HIS A 108 -7.73 -1.46 -8.62
CA HIS A 108 -8.85 -1.44 -9.56
C HIS A 108 -8.42 -1.81 -10.98
N ALA A 109 -7.27 -1.32 -11.43
CA ALA A 109 -6.74 -1.59 -12.76
C ALA A 109 -6.32 -3.06 -12.95
N THR A 110 -6.05 -3.80 -11.86
CA THR A 110 -5.80 -5.26 -11.91
C THR A 110 -7.07 -6.10 -11.94
N ARG A 111 -8.26 -5.52 -11.70
CA ARG A 111 -9.52 -6.27 -11.79
C ARG A 111 -9.89 -6.50 -13.25
N VAL A 112 -10.05 -7.76 -13.64
CA VAL A 112 -10.62 -8.11 -14.95
C VAL A 112 -12.12 -7.83 -14.91
N PRO A 113 -12.71 -7.09 -15.87
CA PRO A 113 -14.15 -6.91 -15.92
C PRO A 113 -14.86 -8.25 -16.03
N SER A 114 -15.88 -8.49 -15.21
CA SER A 114 -16.68 -9.74 -15.21
C SER A 114 -17.28 -10.04 -16.59
N SER A 115 -17.57 -9.00 -17.37
CA SER A 115 -18.02 -9.11 -18.76
C SER A 115 -16.95 -9.67 -19.68
N ALA A 116 -15.68 -9.25 -19.56
CA ALA A 116 -14.57 -9.78 -20.37
C ALA A 116 -14.33 -11.27 -20.08
N VAL A 117 -14.44 -11.69 -18.81
CA VAL A 117 -14.36 -13.10 -18.42
C VAL A 117 -15.55 -13.90 -18.96
N ALA A 118 -16.76 -13.36 -18.89
CA ALA A 118 -17.97 -14.01 -19.41
C ALA A 118 -17.90 -14.18 -20.94
N THR A 119 -17.50 -13.14 -21.68
CA THR A 119 -17.35 -13.18 -23.14
C THR A 119 -16.27 -14.17 -23.57
N ALA A 120 -15.12 -14.21 -22.89
CA ALA A 120 -14.05 -15.17 -23.18
C ALA A 120 -14.52 -16.62 -22.96
N ARG A 121 -15.25 -16.90 -21.88
CA ARG A 121 -15.82 -18.23 -21.60
C ARG A 121 -16.88 -18.63 -22.63
N MET A 122 -17.74 -17.70 -23.04
CA MET A 122 -18.74 -17.96 -24.08
C MET A 122 -18.08 -18.27 -25.44
N SER A 123 -17.04 -17.53 -25.80
CA SER A 123 -16.30 -17.75 -27.05
C SER A 123 -15.60 -19.11 -27.07
N ALA A 124 -14.92 -19.48 -25.97
CA ALA A 124 -14.28 -20.78 -25.82
C ALA A 124 -15.29 -21.95 -25.86
N ALA A 125 -16.44 -21.82 -25.19
CA ALA A 125 -17.50 -22.83 -25.22
C ALA A 125 -18.11 -23.00 -26.62
N ARG A 126 -18.22 -21.91 -27.40
CA ARG A 126 -18.69 -21.94 -28.79
C ARG A 126 -17.67 -22.64 -29.70
N MET A 127 -16.38 -22.35 -29.56
CA MET A 127 -15.32 -23.02 -30.34
C MET A 127 -15.26 -24.53 -30.06
N HIS A 128 -15.43 -24.92 -28.79
CA HIS A 128 -15.47 -26.35 -28.42
C HIS A 128 -16.67 -27.07 -29.04
N LYS A 129 -17.86 -26.45 -29.03
CA LYS A 129 -19.05 -27.01 -29.71
C LYS A 129 -18.87 -27.13 -31.22
N VAL A 130 -18.23 -26.16 -31.86
CA VAL A 130 -17.95 -26.21 -33.32
C VAL A 130 -16.97 -27.33 -33.62
N ALA A 131 -15.90 -27.51 -32.82
CA ALA A 131 -14.95 -28.60 -33.01
C ALA A 131 -15.59 -29.99 -32.88
N LEU A 132 -16.54 -30.17 -31.95
CA LEU A 132 -17.28 -31.43 -31.80
C LEU A 132 -18.31 -31.69 -32.90
N ALA A 133 -18.82 -30.65 -33.57
CA ALA A 133 -19.81 -30.79 -34.64
C ALA A 133 -19.19 -31.20 -35.99
N HIS A 134 -17.86 -31.15 -36.11
CA HIS A 134 -17.10 -31.48 -37.32
C HIS A 134 -16.23 -32.74 -37.16
N ALA A 135 -16.40 -33.50 -36.07
CA ALA A 135 -15.76 -34.80 -35.82
C ALA A 135 -16.79 -35.93 -35.97
#